data_AF-A0AAU2V851-F1
#
_entry.id   AF-A0AAU2V851-F1
#
_cell.length_a   1.000
_cell.length_b   1.000
_cell.length_c   1.000
_cell.angle_alpha   90.00
_cell.angle_beta   90.00
_cell.angle_gamma   90.00
#
_symmetry.space_group_name_H-M   'P 1'
#
loop_
_entity.id
_entity.type
_entity.pdbx_description
1 polymer ?
#
loop_
_entity_poly.entity_id
_entity_poly.type
_entity_poly.pdbx_seq_one_letter_code
_entity_poly.pdbx_strand_id
1 'polypeptide(L)'
;MFFDWDMEHERAIDSQDRLRLVYAQPQVEQEWSAQKRLAALILWRAAYDRDLLIDDVELSSIRSYYNPTLGPRLLHDGPSPAVATKPMDGGGPFSELLHQVAVILDPHAVLDTRKTQRVGPSTTVGYRVRELRSTPGWFEGDWKTDLTIARDYRESAWQKREDGSWQITPEDLQAAAQASPAEPAYDYPTVPIGPDGYRLWLQGAHHLVMVGTTLSAVANTLPRTADGYLGPLAMVLSGHAGACHSLSESANDIDRLWAAEPVQPRDLSYWDLSYVPDSLREQTEEIKTLIHELRVWLAVLAP
;
A
#
# COMPACT_ATOMS: atom_id res chain seq x y z
N MET A 1 14.84 -1.92 4.90
CA MET A 1 13.66 -2.22 5.74
C MET A 1 13.27 -3.63 5.37
N PHE A 2 13.57 -4.61 6.23
CA PHE A 2 13.39 -6.02 5.89
C PHE A 2 11.89 -6.35 5.91
N PHE A 3 11.42 -6.98 4.84
CA PHE A 3 10.13 -7.64 4.65
C PHE A 3 9.49 -8.09 5.98
N ASP A 4 8.57 -7.31 6.52
CA ASP A 4 7.64 -7.83 7.53
C ASP A 4 6.50 -8.50 6.77
N TRP A 5 6.79 -9.68 6.23
CA TRP A 5 5.76 -10.53 5.69
C TRP A 5 4.90 -10.96 6.88
N ASP A 6 3.80 -10.24 7.09
CA ASP A 6 3.03 -10.41 8.31
C ASP A 6 2.28 -11.72 8.28
N MET A 7 2.96 -12.72 8.85
CA MET A 7 2.47 -14.04 9.22
C MET A 7 1.08 -14.01 9.86
N GLU A 8 0.72 -12.90 10.51
CA GLU A 8 -0.62 -12.64 11.06
C GLU A 8 -1.70 -12.64 9.98
N HIS A 9 -1.48 -11.90 8.89
CA HIS A 9 -2.45 -11.81 7.80
C HIS A 9 -2.57 -13.14 7.04
N GLU A 10 -1.45 -13.79 6.73
CA GLU A 10 -1.46 -15.11 6.06
C GLU A 10 -2.14 -16.20 6.90
N ARG A 11 -2.20 -16.00 8.22
CA ARG A 11 -2.90 -16.88 9.16
C ARG A 11 -4.29 -16.38 9.55
N ALA A 12 -4.73 -15.25 9.00
CA ALA A 12 -6.00 -14.58 9.31
C ALA A 12 -6.21 -14.35 10.81
N ILE A 13 -5.15 -13.99 11.54
CA ILE A 13 -5.21 -13.63 12.97
C ILE A 13 -4.94 -12.14 13.13
N ASP A 14 -5.67 -11.48 14.02
CA ASP A 14 -5.44 -10.08 14.35
C ASP A 14 -4.39 -9.91 15.45
N SER A 15 -4.01 -8.66 15.75
CA SER A 15 -3.01 -8.35 16.77
C SER A 15 -3.40 -8.81 18.18
N GLN A 16 -4.70 -8.86 18.51
CA GLN A 16 -5.19 -9.35 19.80
C GLN A 16 -5.11 -10.87 19.88
N ASP A 17 -5.44 -11.56 18.80
CA ASP A 17 -5.34 -13.01 18.68
C ASP A 17 -3.89 -13.47 18.61
N ARG A 18 -2.99 -12.70 17.98
CA ARG A 18 -1.54 -12.90 18.11
C ARG A 18 -1.12 -12.83 19.56
N LEU A 19 -1.49 -11.75 20.28
CA LEU A 19 -1.10 -11.59 21.68
C LEU A 19 -1.61 -12.77 22.51
N ARG A 20 -2.88 -13.17 22.34
CA ARG A 20 -3.45 -14.36 23.01
C ARG A 20 -2.66 -15.63 22.70
N LEU A 21 -2.31 -15.85 21.44
CA LEU A 21 -1.56 -17.03 21.01
C LEU A 21 -0.14 -17.06 21.56
N VAL A 22 0.57 -15.93 21.52
CA VAL A 22 1.93 -15.79 22.07
C VAL A 22 1.93 -15.93 23.60
N TYR A 23 0.95 -15.35 24.29
CA TYR A 23 0.81 -15.54 25.74
C TYR A 23 0.53 -17.01 26.10
N ALA A 24 -0.29 -17.70 25.31
CA ALA A 24 -0.59 -19.11 25.54
C ALA A 24 0.59 -20.03 25.17
N GLN A 25 1.37 -19.67 24.16
CA GLN A 25 2.47 -20.47 23.61
C GLN A 25 3.64 -19.56 23.17
N PRO A 26 4.53 -19.16 24.10
CA PRO A 26 5.62 -18.21 23.80
C PRO A 26 6.59 -18.69 22.70
N GLN A 27 6.71 -20.00 22.51
CA GLN A 27 7.52 -20.62 21.45
C GLN A 27 7.06 -20.28 20.02
N VAL A 28 5.78 -19.91 19.85
CA VAL A 28 5.20 -19.53 18.55
C VAL A 28 5.91 -18.29 17.96
N GLU A 29 6.34 -17.35 18.80
CA GLU A 29 7.06 -16.16 18.34
C GLU A 29 8.45 -16.51 17.78
N GLN A 30 9.13 -17.49 18.39
CA GLN A 30 10.42 -17.99 17.89
C GLN A 30 10.25 -18.73 16.55
N GLU A 31 9.21 -19.56 16.44
CA GLU A 31 8.86 -20.25 15.18
C GLU A 31 8.56 -19.26 14.06
N TRP A 32 7.76 -18.22 14.32
CA TRP A 32 7.46 -17.20 13.32
C TRP A 32 8.69 -16.40 12.91
N SER A 33 9.56 -16.06 13.86
CA SER A 33 10.83 -15.42 13.56
C SER A 33 11.73 -16.31 12.69
N ALA A 34 11.73 -17.62 12.91
CA ALA A 34 12.46 -18.57 12.06
C ALA A 34 11.85 -18.67 10.65
N GLN A 35 10.51 -18.71 10.55
CA GLN A 35 9.79 -18.72 9.26
C GLN A 35 10.06 -17.44 8.46
N LYS A 36 9.95 -16.25 9.07
CA LYS A 36 10.24 -14.96 8.42
C LYS A 36 11.69 -14.91 7.90
N ARG A 37 12.66 -15.38 8.70
CA ARG A 37 14.08 -15.45 8.30
C ARG A 37 14.32 -16.40 7.14
N LEU A 38 13.73 -17.59 7.15
CA LEU A 38 13.88 -18.55 6.07
C LEU A 38 13.21 -18.07 4.77
N ALA A 39 12.01 -17.48 4.86
CA ALA A 39 11.35 -16.85 3.71
C ALA A 39 12.23 -15.74 3.11
N ALA A 40 12.78 -14.84 3.93
CA ALA A 40 13.69 -13.80 3.48
C ALA A 40 14.96 -14.38 2.81
N LEU A 41 15.53 -15.46 3.37
CA LEU A 41 16.67 -16.14 2.75
C LEU A 41 16.32 -16.74 1.39
N ILE A 42 15.14 -17.36 1.25
CA ILE A 42 14.65 -17.91 -0.02
C ILE A 42 14.53 -16.80 -1.07
N LEU A 43 13.89 -15.69 -0.74
CA LEU A 43 13.72 -14.55 -1.66
C LEU A 43 15.08 -13.96 -2.05
N TRP A 44 15.99 -13.78 -1.08
CA TRP A 44 17.33 -13.30 -1.33
C TRP A 44 18.13 -14.25 -2.23
N ARG A 45 18.04 -15.57 -1.99
CA ARG A 45 18.76 -16.59 -2.78
C ARG A 45 18.25 -16.62 -4.22
N ALA A 46 16.93 -16.52 -4.39
CA ALA A 46 16.30 -16.46 -5.71
C ALA A 46 16.74 -15.24 -6.51
N ALA A 47 16.91 -14.09 -5.85
CA ALA A 47 17.45 -12.87 -6.43
C ALA A 47 18.94 -13.01 -6.78
N TYR A 48 19.75 -13.49 -5.82
CA TYR A 48 21.19 -13.65 -5.97
C TYR A 48 21.57 -14.57 -7.13
N ASP A 49 20.94 -15.74 -7.23
CA ASP A 49 21.25 -16.72 -8.28
C ASP A 49 20.91 -16.22 -9.69
N ARG A 50 20.09 -15.17 -9.80
CA ARG A 50 19.66 -14.57 -11.07
C ARG A 50 20.27 -13.20 -11.34
N ASP A 51 21.10 -12.69 -10.42
CA ASP A 51 21.65 -11.33 -10.48
C ASP A 51 20.54 -10.25 -10.60
N LEU A 52 19.48 -10.41 -9.79
CA LEU A 52 18.32 -9.51 -9.76
C LEU A 52 18.20 -8.81 -8.39
N LEU A 53 17.46 -7.69 -8.36
CA LEU A 53 16.91 -7.19 -7.10
C LEU A 53 15.81 -8.13 -6.62
N ILE A 54 15.57 -8.17 -5.31
CA ILE A 54 14.50 -9.01 -4.73
C ILE A 54 13.15 -8.64 -5.34
N ASP A 55 12.89 -7.35 -5.57
CA ASP A 55 11.65 -6.83 -6.16
C ASP A 55 11.36 -7.37 -7.55
N ASP A 56 12.39 -7.77 -8.30
CA ASP A 56 12.31 -8.24 -9.69
C ASP A 56 12.22 -9.77 -9.79
N VAL A 57 12.32 -10.48 -8.66
CA VAL A 57 12.21 -11.94 -8.65
C VAL A 57 10.78 -12.35 -9.01
N GLU A 58 10.63 -13.14 -10.06
CA GLU A 58 9.34 -13.76 -10.39
C GLU A 58 8.92 -14.76 -9.31
N LEU A 59 7.68 -14.64 -8.82
CA LEU A 59 7.13 -15.50 -7.76
C LEU A 59 7.01 -16.97 -8.19
N SER A 60 6.80 -17.24 -9.47
CA SER A 60 6.79 -18.63 -9.98
C SER A 60 8.14 -19.33 -9.78
N SER A 61 9.23 -18.56 -9.73
CA SER A 61 10.60 -19.06 -9.70
C SER A 61 11.10 -19.43 -8.30
N ILE A 62 10.45 -18.94 -7.23
CA ILE A 62 10.89 -19.19 -5.85
C ILE A 62 10.58 -20.61 -5.37
N ARG A 63 9.71 -21.35 -6.08
CA ARG A 63 9.29 -22.73 -5.73
C ARG A 63 10.44 -23.73 -5.64
N SER A 64 11.50 -23.54 -6.42
CA SER A 64 12.67 -24.43 -6.38
C SER A 64 13.42 -24.35 -5.04
N TYR A 65 13.37 -23.21 -4.36
CA TYR A 65 14.14 -22.95 -3.13
C TYR A 65 13.48 -23.51 -1.86
N TYR A 66 12.17 -23.71 -1.88
CA TYR A 66 11.45 -24.40 -0.79
C TYR A 66 10.96 -25.80 -1.19
N ASN A 67 11.42 -26.31 -2.34
CA ASN A 67 11.15 -27.69 -2.74
C ASN A 67 11.76 -28.66 -1.69
N PRO A 68 11.03 -29.67 -1.20
CA PRO A 68 11.53 -30.58 -0.16
C PRO A 68 12.83 -31.32 -0.51
N THR A 69 13.08 -31.54 -1.81
CA THR A 69 14.22 -32.31 -2.32
C THR A 69 15.39 -31.42 -2.70
N LEU A 70 15.13 -30.30 -3.37
CA LEU A 70 16.18 -29.41 -3.90
C LEU A 70 16.48 -28.22 -3.00
N GLY A 71 15.47 -27.69 -2.31
CA GLY A 71 15.56 -26.51 -1.45
C GLY A 71 16.65 -26.63 -0.38
N PRO A 72 16.72 -27.74 0.39
CA PRO A 72 17.77 -27.91 1.39
C PRO A 72 19.18 -27.76 0.85
N ARG A 73 19.45 -28.34 -0.32
CA ARG A 73 20.77 -28.25 -0.97
C ARG A 73 21.05 -26.84 -1.47
N LEU A 74 20.09 -26.21 -2.16
CA LEU A 74 20.23 -24.87 -2.71
C LEU A 74 20.50 -23.79 -1.64
N LEU A 75 19.95 -23.98 -0.43
CA LEU A 75 20.08 -23.06 0.68
C LEU A 75 21.30 -23.36 1.57
N HIS A 76 21.71 -24.64 1.72
CA HIS A 76 22.91 -24.99 2.49
C HIS A 76 24.22 -24.81 1.72
N ASP A 77 24.24 -25.18 0.44
CA ASP A 77 25.49 -25.23 -0.35
C ASP A 77 25.79 -23.88 -1.05
N GLY A 78 24.86 -22.93 -0.99
CA GLY A 78 24.96 -21.62 -1.63
C GLY A 78 25.49 -20.51 -0.71
N PRO A 79 25.93 -19.37 -1.26
CA PRO A 79 26.22 -18.18 -0.47
C PRO A 79 24.98 -17.77 0.34
N SER A 80 25.23 -17.19 1.51
CA SER A 80 24.20 -16.74 2.44
C SER A 80 24.62 -15.43 3.10
N PRO A 81 23.71 -14.48 3.35
CA PRO A 81 24.02 -13.27 4.11
C PRO A 81 24.51 -13.61 5.52
N ALA A 82 25.45 -12.84 6.05
CA ALA A 82 25.97 -13.03 7.42
C ALA A 82 24.88 -12.96 8.52
N VAL A 83 23.73 -12.37 8.23
CA VAL A 83 22.56 -12.35 9.13
C VAL A 83 21.83 -13.70 9.14
N ALA A 84 21.88 -14.45 8.04
CA ALA A 84 21.27 -15.76 7.88
C ALA A 84 22.18 -16.92 8.32
N THR A 85 23.45 -16.66 8.69
CA THR A 85 24.34 -17.66 9.28
C THR A 85 24.11 -17.89 10.78
N LYS A 86 23.24 -17.11 11.42
CA LYS A 86 22.75 -17.44 12.77
C LYS A 86 21.92 -18.73 12.68
N PRO A 87 22.07 -19.68 13.61
CA PRO A 87 21.24 -20.87 13.59
C PRO A 87 19.76 -20.46 13.60
N MET A 88 19.01 -21.01 12.64
CA MET A 88 17.55 -20.92 12.63
C MET A 88 17.05 -21.85 13.73
N ASP A 89 17.11 -21.38 14.97
CA ASP A 89 16.63 -22.09 16.15
C ASP A 89 15.08 -22.10 16.13
N GLY A 90 14.51 -22.95 15.29
CA GLY A 90 13.16 -23.49 15.47
C GLY A 90 13.33 -24.91 16.00
N GLY A 91 12.55 -25.33 17.00
CA GLY A 91 12.73 -26.60 17.70
C GLY A 91 12.56 -27.89 16.88
N GLY A 92 12.54 -27.82 15.54
CA GLY A 92 12.33 -28.94 14.60
C GLY A 92 13.36 -29.00 13.46
N PRO A 93 13.40 -30.10 12.70
CA PRO A 93 14.32 -30.28 11.58
C PRO A 93 14.09 -29.23 10.48
N PHE A 94 15.18 -28.79 9.81
CA PHE A 94 15.15 -27.77 8.75
C PHE A 94 14.13 -28.05 7.63
N SER A 95 13.88 -29.33 7.33
CA SER A 95 12.85 -29.76 6.37
C SER A 95 11.42 -29.41 6.79
N GLU A 96 11.12 -29.43 8.09
CA GLU A 96 9.81 -29.05 8.63
C GLU A 96 9.61 -27.54 8.53
N LEU A 97 10.64 -26.75 8.87
CA LEU A 97 10.60 -25.30 8.69
C LEU A 97 10.43 -24.91 7.22
N LEU A 98 11.10 -25.61 6.30
CA LEU A 98 10.90 -25.43 4.85
C LEU A 98 9.48 -25.75 4.41
N HIS A 99 8.87 -26.81 4.95
CA HIS A 99 7.48 -27.14 4.65
C HIS A 99 6.52 -26.04 5.15
N GLN A 100 6.74 -25.54 6.37
CA GLN A 100 5.94 -24.44 6.93
C GLN A 100 6.09 -23.17 6.08
N VAL A 101 7.30 -22.83 5.64
CA VAL A 101 7.53 -21.71 4.72
C VAL A 101 6.88 -21.96 3.36
N ALA A 102 6.94 -23.17 2.82
CA ALA A 102 6.27 -23.51 1.57
C ALA A 102 4.76 -23.23 1.63
N VAL A 103 4.10 -23.54 2.76
CA VAL A 103 2.66 -23.25 2.96
C VAL A 103 2.34 -21.76 2.84
N ILE A 104 3.28 -20.88 3.24
CA ILE A 104 3.13 -19.42 3.18
C ILE A 104 3.46 -18.90 1.77
N LEU A 105 4.52 -19.40 1.14
CA LEU A 105 5.00 -18.90 -0.16
C LEU A 105 4.18 -19.40 -1.35
N ASP A 106 3.73 -20.66 -1.31
CA ASP A 106 3.11 -21.32 -2.47
C ASP A 106 1.81 -20.65 -2.95
N PRO A 107 0.91 -20.15 -2.07
CA PRO A 107 -0.26 -19.38 -2.50
C PRO A 107 0.09 -18.19 -3.39
N HIS A 108 1.22 -17.52 -3.12
CA HIS A 108 1.69 -16.40 -3.92
C HIS A 108 2.42 -16.86 -5.18
N ALA A 109 3.23 -17.92 -5.09
CA ALA A 109 3.98 -18.47 -6.23
C ALA A 109 3.09 -19.03 -7.35
N VAL A 110 1.84 -19.40 -7.04
CA VAL A 110 0.89 -19.94 -8.02
C VAL A 110 -0.12 -18.92 -8.54
N LEU A 111 -0.07 -17.65 -8.10
CA LEU A 111 -1.02 -16.61 -8.51
C LEU A 111 -1.11 -16.46 -10.04
N ASP A 112 0.03 -16.40 -10.72
CA ASP A 112 0.10 -16.26 -12.18
C ASP A 112 -0.44 -17.47 -12.93
N THR A 113 -0.32 -18.66 -12.34
CA THR A 113 -0.85 -19.89 -12.94
C THR A 113 -2.37 -19.99 -12.85
N ARG A 114 -3.00 -19.24 -11.92
CA ARG A 114 -4.46 -19.25 -11.69
C ARG A 114 -5.17 -18.06 -12.33
N LYS A 115 -4.51 -16.89 -12.42
CA LYS A 115 -5.03 -15.71 -13.12
C LYS A 115 -4.62 -15.75 -14.60
N THR A 116 -5.29 -16.58 -15.40
CA THR A 116 -5.07 -16.71 -16.86
C THR A 116 -5.36 -15.43 -17.68
N GLN A 117 -5.74 -14.32 -17.05
CA GLN A 117 -6.17 -13.08 -17.69
C GLN A 117 -5.40 -11.83 -17.23
N ARG A 118 -4.25 -11.97 -16.54
CA ARG A 118 -3.44 -10.78 -16.25
C ARG A 118 -2.80 -10.29 -17.56
N VAL A 119 -3.25 -9.13 -18.03
CA VAL A 119 -2.57 -8.38 -19.08
C VAL A 119 -1.38 -7.68 -18.42
N GLY A 120 -0.16 -8.19 -18.61
CA GLY A 120 1.05 -7.66 -17.99
C GLY A 120 2.15 -8.73 -17.84
N PRO A 121 3.33 -8.37 -17.30
CA PRO A 121 4.41 -9.33 -17.02
C PRO A 121 4.05 -10.31 -15.89
N SER A 122 4.88 -11.35 -15.73
CA SER A 122 4.89 -12.24 -14.55
C SER A 122 4.81 -11.45 -13.24
N THR A 123 4.15 -11.99 -12.22
CA THR A 123 4.10 -11.36 -10.90
C THR A 123 5.45 -11.50 -10.21
N THR A 124 6.06 -10.35 -9.92
CA THR A 124 7.28 -10.29 -9.14
C THR A 124 6.99 -10.18 -7.64
N VAL A 125 7.99 -10.45 -6.81
CA VAL A 125 7.92 -10.26 -5.35
C VAL A 125 7.52 -8.83 -5.03
N GLY A 126 8.16 -7.84 -5.65
CA GLY A 126 7.87 -6.43 -5.42
C GLY A 126 6.42 -6.08 -5.75
N TYR A 127 5.92 -6.55 -6.90
CA TYR A 127 4.52 -6.33 -7.27
C TYR A 127 3.56 -6.88 -6.23
N ARG A 128 3.78 -8.12 -5.78
CA ARG A 128 2.92 -8.78 -4.81
C ARG A 128 2.95 -8.10 -3.45
N VAL A 129 4.11 -7.61 -3.00
CA VAL A 129 4.20 -6.83 -1.76
C VAL A 129 3.35 -5.57 -1.88
N ARG A 130 3.46 -4.82 -2.98
CA ARG A 130 2.62 -3.63 -3.19
C ARG A 130 1.13 -3.99 -3.27
N GLU A 131 0.78 -5.13 -3.87
CA GLU A 131 -0.61 -5.60 -3.97
C GLU A 131 -1.16 -5.89 -2.56
N LEU A 132 -0.41 -6.60 -1.73
CA LEU A 132 -0.78 -6.90 -0.35
C LEU A 132 -0.98 -5.62 0.47
N ARG A 133 -0.03 -4.68 0.40
CA ARG A 133 -0.09 -3.40 1.14
C ARG A 133 -1.27 -2.51 0.73
N SER A 134 -1.69 -2.60 -0.53
CA SER A 134 -2.85 -1.85 -1.05
C SER A 134 -4.16 -2.64 -0.98
N THR A 135 -4.14 -3.87 -0.47
CA THR A 135 -5.35 -4.68 -0.27
C THR A 135 -6.06 -4.24 1.01
N PRO A 136 -7.38 -3.93 0.97
CA PRO A 136 -8.16 -3.58 2.15
C PRO A 136 -8.06 -4.62 3.27
N GLY A 137 -8.01 -4.16 4.51
CA GLY A 137 -7.90 -5.02 5.68
C GLY A 137 -6.49 -5.57 5.95
N TRP A 138 -5.47 -5.06 5.26
CA TRP A 138 -4.08 -5.29 5.64
C TRP A 138 -3.68 -4.45 6.85
N PHE A 139 -2.75 -4.95 7.68
CA PHE A 139 -2.39 -4.34 8.97
C PHE A 139 -1.85 -2.89 8.86
N GLU A 140 -1.23 -2.54 7.74
CA GLU A 140 -0.70 -1.20 7.47
C GLU A 140 -1.78 -0.14 7.18
N GLY A 141 -3.04 -0.53 7.05
CA GLY A 141 -4.17 0.37 6.89
C GLY A 141 -5.26 -0.19 5.99
N ASP A 142 -6.50 0.20 6.27
CA ASP A 142 -7.63 -0.07 5.40
C ASP A 142 -8.07 1.24 4.74
N TRP A 143 -7.57 1.50 3.53
CA TRP A 143 -7.94 2.70 2.79
C TRP A 143 -9.45 2.82 2.58
N LYS A 144 -10.21 1.71 2.61
CA LYS A 144 -11.68 1.76 2.56
C LYS A 144 -12.26 2.38 3.82
N THR A 145 -11.65 2.14 4.99
CA THR A 145 -12.01 2.80 6.24
C THR A 145 -11.77 4.31 6.15
N ASP A 146 -10.65 4.76 5.58
CA ASP A 146 -10.37 6.20 5.39
C ASP A 146 -11.41 6.87 4.48
N LEU A 147 -11.81 6.20 3.39
CA LEU A 147 -12.87 6.67 2.51
C LEU A 147 -14.22 6.77 3.22
N THR A 148 -14.58 5.76 4.02
CA THR A 148 -15.81 5.76 4.83
C THR A 148 -15.79 6.92 5.81
N ILE A 149 -14.70 7.11 6.56
CA ILE A 149 -14.56 8.23 7.51
C ILE A 149 -14.72 9.58 6.80
N ALA A 150 -14.09 9.77 5.64
CA ALA A 150 -14.21 11.00 4.87
C ALA A 150 -15.66 11.29 4.43
N ARG A 151 -16.38 10.26 3.98
CA ARG A 151 -17.80 10.35 3.59
C ARG A 151 -18.70 10.61 4.81
N ASP A 152 -18.46 9.94 5.93
CA ASP A 152 -19.19 10.11 7.18
C ASP A 152 -19.03 11.51 7.75
N TYR A 153 -17.83 12.08 7.70
CA TYR A 153 -17.61 13.48 8.10
C TYR A 153 -18.38 14.45 7.22
N ARG A 154 -18.45 14.21 5.92
CA ARG A 154 -19.24 15.05 4.99
C ARG A 154 -20.73 14.95 5.28
N GLU A 155 -21.23 13.73 5.45
CA GLU A 155 -22.64 13.48 5.78
C GLU A 155 -23.01 14.12 7.13
N SER A 156 -22.18 13.94 8.15
CA SER A 156 -22.37 14.57 9.46
C SER A 156 -22.36 16.10 9.37
N ALA A 157 -21.49 16.69 8.54
CA ALA A 157 -21.48 18.12 8.31
C ALA A 157 -22.77 18.61 7.63
N TRP A 158 -23.34 17.83 6.70
CA TRP A 158 -24.64 18.13 6.09
C TRP A 158 -25.78 18.08 7.10
N GLN A 159 -25.84 17.04 7.92
CA GLN A 159 -26.84 16.92 8.98
C GLN A 159 -26.77 18.10 9.95
N LYS A 160 -25.55 18.50 10.36
CA LYS A 160 -25.32 19.67 11.21
C LYS A 160 -25.75 20.99 10.55
N ARG A 161 -25.63 21.09 9.23
CA ARG A 161 -26.12 22.26 8.48
C ARG A 161 -27.65 22.27 8.44
N GLU A 162 -28.28 21.13 8.20
CA GLU A 162 -29.74 21.00 8.11
C GLU A 162 -30.44 21.22 9.46
N ASP A 163 -29.87 20.74 10.55
CA ASP A 163 -30.40 20.93 11.91
C ASP A 163 -30.03 22.30 12.52
N GLY A 164 -29.19 23.07 11.83
CA GLY A 164 -28.75 24.41 12.24
C GLY A 164 -27.68 24.44 13.32
N SER A 165 -27.15 23.29 13.75
CA SER A 165 -26.05 23.19 14.73
C SER A 165 -24.69 23.60 14.16
N TRP A 166 -24.56 23.65 12.83
CA TRP A 166 -23.47 24.32 12.12
C TRP A 166 -24.01 25.47 11.27
N GLN A 167 -23.68 26.69 11.70
CA GLN A 167 -23.88 27.89 10.90
C GLN A 167 -22.60 28.17 10.13
N ILE A 168 -22.69 28.16 8.79
CA ILE A 168 -21.56 28.42 7.91
C ILE A 168 -21.09 29.87 8.13
N THR A 169 -19.82 30.01 8.46
CA THR A 169 -19.18 31.30 8.73
C THR A 169 -18.47 31.85 7.49
N PRO A 170 -18.15 33.15 7.43
CA PRO A 170 -17.28 33.69 6.38
C PRO A 170 -15.92 32.99 6.29
N GLU A 171 -15.36 32.57 7.43
CA GLU A 171 -14.12 31.80 7.50
C GLU A 171 -14.28 30.42 6.84
N ASP A 172 -15.42 29.76 7.04
CA ASP A 172 -15.74 28.50 6.36
C ASP A 172 -15.80 28.68 4.84
N LEU A 173 -16.44 29.76 4.37
CA LEU A 173 -16.53 30.06 2.93
C LEU A 173 -15.16 30.37 2.32
N GLN A 174 -14.33 31.14 3.02
CA GLN A 174 -12.96 31.43 2.60
C GLN A 174 -12.12 30.14 2.55
N ALA A 175 -12.23 29.29 3.57
CA ALA A 175 -11.54 28.01 3.60
C ALA A 175 -12.04 27.09 2.47
N ALA A 176 -13.34 27.03 2.19
CA ALA A 176 -13.90 26.24 1.09
C ALA A 176 -13.37 26.70 -0.29
N ALA A 177 -13.24 28.01 -0.50
CA ALA A 177 -12.64 28.56 -1.70
C ALA A 177 -11.14 28.21 -1.82
N GLN A 178 -10.39 28.23 -0.71
CA GLN A 178 -8.98 27.84 -0.68
C GLN A 178 -8.77 26.32 -0.83
N ALA A 179 -9.68 25.51 -0.30
CA ALA A 179 -9.63 24.06 -0.32
C ALA A 179 -10.10 23.46 -1.65
N SER A 180 -10.78 24.25 -2.50
CA SER A 180 -11.24 23.81 -3.83
C SER A 180 -10.04 23.43 -4.68
N PRO A 181 -9.78 22.12 -4.89
CA PRO A 181 -8.61 21.67 -5.62
C PRO A 181 -8.65 22.21 -7.05
N ALA A 182 -7.58 22.87 -7.47
CA ALA A 182 -7.41 23.25 -8.87
C ALA A 182 -7.54 22.01 -9.76
N GLU A 183 -7.96 22.22 -11.02
CA GLU A 183 -7.84 21.16 -12.01
C GLU A 183 -6.39 20.64 -12.05
N PRO A 184 -6.20 19.34 -12.26
CA PRO A 184 -4.89 18.74 -12.17
C PRO A 184 -3.95 19.33 -13.23
N ALA A 185 -3.00 20.14 -12.75
CA ALA A 185 -1.79 20.47 -13.49
C ALA A 185 -0.82 19.29 -13.31
N TYR A 186 -0.71 18.45 -14.33
CA TYR A 186 0.14 17.25 -14.31
C TYR A 186 1.61 17.58 -14.64
N ASP A 187 2.08 18.73 -14.17
CA ASP A 187 3.42 19.24 -14.43
C ASP A 187 4.46 18.59 -13.49
N TYR A 188 3.98 17.86 -12.48
CA TYR A 188 4.80 17.19 -11.48
C TYR A 188 4.26 15.80 -11.09
N PRO A 189 5.11 14.76 -11.00
CA PRO A 189 6.51 14.76 -11.44
C PRO A 189 6.60 14.94 -12.96
N THR A 190 7.72 15.51 -13.43
CA THR A 190 7.99 15.68 -14.87
C THR A 190 8.29 14.32 -15.49
N VAL A 191 7.25 13.55 -15.76
CA VAL A 191 7.33 12.26 -16.43
C VAL A 191 6.80 12.39 -17.87
N PRO A 192 7.33 11.57 -18.79
CA PRO A 192 6.87 11.55 -20.17
C PRO A 192 5.38 11.23 -20.26
N ILE A 193 4.71 11.87 -21.22
CA ILE A 193 3.38 11.49 -21.67
C ILE A 193 3.56 10.51 -22.83
N GLY A 194 2.82 9.41 -22.81
CA GLY A 194 2.83 8.41 -23.86
C GLY A 194 2.43 9.00 -25.22
N PRO A 195 2.81 8.38 -26.34
CA PRO A 195 2.48 8.87 -27.68
C PRO A 195 0.97 8.95 -27.96
N ASP A 196 0.17 8.21 -27.21
CA ASP A 196 -1.30 8.18 -27.20
C ASP A 196 -1.94 9.14 -26.17
N GLY A 197 -1.14 9.93 -25.48
CA GLY A 197 -1.59 10.76 -24.36
C GLY A 197 -1.66 10.02 -23.03
N TYR A 198 -1.20 8.76 -22.95
CA TYR A 198 -1.18 7.99 -21.72
C TYR A 198 -0.35 8.69 -20.64
N ARG A 199 -0.90 8.73 -19.43
CA ARG A 199 -0.27 9.33 -18.26
C ARG A 199 0.03 8.24 -17.26
N LEU A 200 1.26 8.24 -16.76
CA LEU A 200 1.67 7.33 -15.71
C LEU A 200 0.81 7.55 -14.46
N TRP A 201 0.45 6.45 -13.81
CA TRP A 201 -0.26 6.43 -12.53
C TRP A 201 0.38 7.39 -11.51
N LEU A 202 1.71 7.47 -11.53
CA LEU A 202 2.51 8.33 -10.66
C LEU A 202 2.07 9.80 -10.72
N GLN A 203 1.71 10.33 -11.89
CA GLN A 203 1.20 11.71 -12.03
C GLN A 203 -0.12 11.91 -11.29
N GLY A 204 -1.03 10.93 -11.40
CA GLY A 204 -2.30 10.95 -10.69
C GLY A 204 -2.10 10.85 -9.17
N ALA A 205 -1.23 9.96 -8.73
CA ALA A 205 -0.93 9.76 -7.30
C ALA A 205 -0.33 11.01 -6.66
N HIS A 206 0.68 11.64 -7.29
CA HIS A 206 1.27 12.88 -6.77
C HIS A 206 0.29 14.04 -6.73
N HIS A 207 -0.56 14.17 -7.75
CA HIS A 207 -1.63 15.17 -7.73
C HIS A 207 -2.53 14.97 -6.50
N LEU A 208 -2.99 13.75 -6.23
CA LEU A 208 -3.85 13.46 -5.08
C LEU A 208 -3.13 13.71 -3.74
N VAL A 209 -1.86 13.33 -3.61
CA VAL A 209 -1.06 13.60 -2.39
C VAL A 209 -0.90 15.11 -2.16
N MET A 210 -0.71 15.90 -3.23
CA MET A 210 -0.67 17.36 -3.16
C MET A 210 -2.03 17.95 -2.76
N VAL A 211 -3.13 17.42 -3.32
CA VAL A 211 -4.50 17.79 -2.90
C VAL A 211 -4.68 17.52 -1.41
N GLY A 212 -4.32 16.33 -0.92
CA GLY A 212 -4.41 16.00 0.51
C GLY A 212 -3.60 16.96 1.39
N THR A 213 -2.41 17.34 0.93
CA THR A 213 -1.55 18.31 1.66
C THR A 213 -2.21 19.68 1.74
N THR A 214 -2.82 20.14 0.65
CA THR A 214 -3.54 21.41 0.59
C THR A 214 -4.78 21.37 1.50
N LEU A 215 -5.58 20.30 1.43
CA LEU A 215 -6.77 20.12 2.26
C LEU A 215 -6.42 20.10 3.75
N SER A 216 -5.36 19.37 4.13
CA SER A 216 -4.87 19.34 5.51
C SER A 216 -4.39 20.72 5.99
N ALA A 217 -3.65 21.44 5.14
CA ALA A 217 -3.19 22.79 5.47
C ALA A 217 -4.36 23.75 5.71
N VAL A 218 -5.39 23.71 4.86
CA VAL A 218 -6.61 24.53 5.04
C VAL A 218 -7.42 24.08 6.26
N ALA A 219 -7.56 22.77 6.50
CA ALA A 219 -8.23 22.28 7.70
C ALA A 219 -7.60 22.80 8.99
N ASN A 220 -6.27 22.96 9.00
CA ASN A 220 -5.51 23.45 10.15
C ASN A 220 -5.64 24.96 10.39
N THR A 221 -6.14 25.75 9.44
CA THR A 221 -6.39 27.19 9.64
C THR A 221 -7.77 27.48 10.22
N LEU A 222 -8.69 26.51 10.16
CA LEU A 222 -10.05 26.67 10.67
C LEU A 222 -10.10 26.68 12.21
N PRO A 223 -11.00 27.49 12.79
CA PRO A 223 -11.13 27.57 14.24
C PRO A 223 -11.58 26.24 14.84
N ARG A 224 -11.05 25.92 16.01
CA ARG A 224 -11.53 24.81 16.84
C ARG A 224 -12.76 25.22 17.63
N THR A 225 -13.55 24.25 18.03
CA THR A 225 -14.66 24.47 18.98
C THR A 225 -14.13 24.89 20.35
N ALA A 226 -15.01 25.37 21.23
CA ALA A 226 -14.64 25.76 22.59
C ALA A 226 -13.96 24.63 23.38
N ASP A 227 -14.32 23.38 23.09
CA ASP A 227 -13.74 22.17 23.70
C ASP A 227 -12.46 21.67 22.99
N GLY A 228 -11.98 22.41 21.97
CA GLY A 228 -10.75 22.10 21.24
C GLY A 228 -10.91 21.08 20.10
N TYR A 229 -12.14 20.67 19.76
CA TYR A 229 -12.41 19.78 18.63
C TYR A 229 -12.37 20.51 17.29
N LEU A 230 -12.21 19.76 16.21
CA LEU A 230 -12.34 20.29 14.85
C LEU A 230 -13.80 20.66 14.58
N GLY A 231 -14.01 21.80 13.93
CA GLY A 231 -15.32 22.16 13.38
C GLY A 231 -15.72 21.25 12.19
N PRO A 232 -16.98 21.29 11.74
CA PRO A 232 -17.48 20.38 10.71
C PRO A 232 -16.70 20.45 9.40
N LEU A 233 -16.45 21.66 8.87
CA LEU A 233 -15.64 21.81 7.65
C LEU A 233 -14.21 21.27 7.84
N ALA A 234 -13.57 21.57 8.97
CA ALA A 234 -12.22 21.08 9.25
C ALA A 234 -12.16 19.55 9.33
N MET A 235 -13.18 18.89 9.89
CA MET A 235 -13.30 17.43 9.87
C MET A 235 -13.42 16.89 8.45
N VAL A 236 -14.31 17.46 7.63
CA VAL A 236 -14.49 17.05 6.23
C VAL A 236 -13.16 17.15 5.47
N LEU A 237 -12.51 18.31 5.51
CA LEU A 237 -11.23 18.52 4.84
C LEU A 237 -10.14 17.57 5.35
N SER A 238 -10.08 17.31 6.66
CA SER A 238 -9.11 16.39 7.26
C SER A 238 -9.34 14.93 6.84
N GLY A 239 -10.59 14.47 6.78
CA GLY A 239 -10.91 13.10 6.35
C GLY A 239 -10.52 12.87 4.88
N HIS A 240 -10.82 13.82 4.00
CA HIS A 240 -10.43 13.75 2.59
C HIS A 240 -8.91 13.86 2.43
N ALA A 241 -8.25 14.70 3.24
CA ALA A 241 -6.80 14.77 3.27
C ALA A 241 -6.15 13.43 3.66
N GLY A 242 -6.66 12.78 4.71
CA GLY A 242 -6.19 11.47 5.15
C GLY A 242 -6.30 10.41 4.05
N ALA A 243 -7.46 10.33 3.39
CA ALA A 243 -7.65 9.43 2.25
C ALA A 243 -6.63 9.68 1.12
N CYS A 244 -6.36 10.94 0.77
CA CYS A 244 -5.32 11.27 -0.21
C CYS A 244 -3.90 10.91 0.26
N HIS A 245 -3.57 11.19 1.52
CA HIS A 245 -2.24 10.91 2.09
C HIS A 245 -1.94 9.43 2.21
N SER A 246 -2.96 8.55 2.23
CA SER A 246 -2.79 7.09 2.18
C SER A 246 -2.01 6.61 0.93
N LEU A 247 -1.96 7.41 -0.14
CA LEU A 247 -1.17 7.09 -1.34
C LEU A 247 0.31 7.46 -1.23
N SER A 248 0.73 8.21 -0.19
CA SER A 248 2.06 8.82 -0.14
C SER A 248 3.19 7.80 -0.17
N GLU A 249 3.07 6.72 0.60
CA GLU A 249 4.10 5.68 0.62
C GLU A 249 4.21 4.93 -0.70
N SER A 250 3.07 4.56 -1.29
CA SER A 250 3.01 3.90 -2.59
C SER A 250 3.54 4.81 -3.71
N ALA A 251 3.21 6.10 -3.70
CA ALA A 251 3.74 7.07 -4.66
C ALA A 251 5.26 7.17 -4.55
N ASN A 252 5.81 7.27 -3.34
CA ASN A 252 7.26 7.32 -3.12
C ASN A 252 7.97 6.02 -3.52
N ASP A 253 7.33 4.86 -3.35
CA ASP A 253 7.88 3.57 -3.77
C ASP A 253 7.95 3.47 -5.29
N ILE A 254 6.85 3.77 -5.98
CA ILE A 254 6.78 3.75 -7.45
C ILE A 254 7.69 4.82 -8.07
N ASP A 255 7.84 5.99 -7.44
CA ASP A 255 8.78 7.03 -7.86
C ASP A 255 10.23 6.52 -7.84
N ARG A 256 10.62 5.77 -6.81
CA ARG A 256 11.96 5.15 -6.74
C ARG A 256 12.16 4.10 -7.83
N LEU A 257 11.15 3.30 -8.13
CA LEU A 257 11.22 2.33 -9.24
C LEU A 257 11.38 3.05 -10.57
N TRP A 258 10.57 4.08 -10.81
CA TRP A 258 10.67 4.91 -12.01
C TRP A 258 12.05 5.56 -12.14
N ALA A 259 12.59 6.11 -11.05
CA ALA A 259 13.92 6.72 -11.03
C ALA A 259 15.07 5.70 -11.22
N ALA A 260 14.84 4.43 -10.88
CA ALA A 260 15.80 3.35 -11.05
C ALA A 260 15.78 2.74 -12.47
N GLU A 261 14.80 3.08 -13.31
CA GLU A 261 14.72 2.57 -14.68
C GLU A 261 15.95 3.03 -15.50
N PRO A 262 16.75 2.09 -16.05
CA PRO A 262 17.99 2.43 -16.74
C PRO A 262 17.73 3.14 -18.08
N VAL A 263 16.56 2.88 -18.68
CA VAL A 263 16.10 3.48 -19.93
C VAL A 263 14.62 3.75 -19.80
N GLN A 264 14.19 4.92 -20.28
CA GLN A 264 12.77 5.25 -20.32
C GLN A 264 11.95 4.18 -21.04
N PRO A 265 10.92 3.60 -20.40
CA PRO A 265 10.05 2.61 -21.01
C PRO A 265 9.37 3.15 -22.28
N ARG A 266 9.31 2.32 -23.31
CA ARG A 266 8.63 2.66 -24.57
C ARG A 266 7.11 2.61 -24.44
N ASP A 267 6.62 1.69 -23.62
CA ASP A 267 5.20 1.50 -23.31
C ASP A 267 4.97 1.82 -21.83
N LEU A 268 4.47 3.03 -21.57
CA LEU A 268 4.19 3.51 -20.21
C LEU A 268 3.03 2.76 -19.57
N SER A 269 2.07 2.28 -20.38
CA SER A 269 0.93 1.51 -19.87
C SER A 269 1.36 0.13 -19.39
N TYR A 270 2.25 -0.51 -20.16
CA TYR A 270 2.86 -1.78 -19.76
C TYR A 270 3.71 -1.60 -18.51
N TRP A 271 4.45 -0.48 -18.40
CA TRP A 271 5.23 -0.17 -17.20
C TRP A 271 4.33 -0.04 -15.97
N ASP A 272 3.25 0.74 -16.02
CA ASP A 272 2.29 0.84 -14.90
C ASP A 272 1.68 -0.51 -14.54
N LEU A 273 1.31 -1.34 -15.53
CA LEU A 273 0.78 -2.69 -15.29
C LEU A 273 1.80 -3.63 -14.63
N SER A 274 3.09 -3.34 -14.79
CA SER A 274 4.20 -4.11 -14.24
C SER A 274 4.46 -3.79 -12.77
N TYR A 275 4.28 -2.53 -12.35
CA TYR A 275 4.68 -2.07 -11.02
C TYR A 275 3.53 -1.63 -10.12
N VAL A 276 2.41 -1.18 -10.70
CA VAL A 276 1.23 -0.70 -9.99
C VAL A 276 0.17 -1.81 -9.92
N PRO A 277 -0.17 -2.32 -8.72
CA PRO A 277 -1.19 -3.35 -8.56
C PRO A 277 -2.62 -2.86 -8.84
N ASP A 278 -3.52 -3.80 -9.16
CA ASP A 278 -4.94 -3.50 -9.37
C ASP A 278 -5.59 -2.84 -8.14
N SER A 279 -5.28 -3.35 -6.94
CA SER A 279 -5.77 -2.80 -5.67
C SER A 279 -5.35 -1.34 -5.45
N LEU A 280 -4.11 -0.98 -5.82
CA LEU A 280 -3.61 0.39 -5.73
C LEU A 280 -4.26 1.30 -6.77
N ARG A 281 -4.52 0.78 -7.98
CA ARG A 281 -5.31 1.50 -9.01
C ARG A 281 -6.73 1.75 -8.53
N GLU A 282 -7.41 0.73 -7.99
CA GLU A 282 -8.76 0.84 -7.42
C GLU A 282 -8.82 1.90 -6.32
N GLN A 283 -7.90 1.85 -5.34
CA GLN A 283 -7.77 2.86 -4.29
C GLN A 283 -7.64 4.27 -4.88
N THR A 284 -6.80 4.43 -5.91
CA THR A 284 -6.58 5.73 -6.56
C THR A 284 -7.84 6.27 -7.24
N GLU A 285 -8.60 5.42 -7.95
CA GLU A 285 -9.86 5.82 -8.60
C GLU A 285 -10.96 6.16 -7.58
N GLU A 286 -11.05 5.43 -6.47
CA GLU A 286 -11.97 5.75 -5.39
C GLU A 286 -11.63 7.09 -4.71
N ILE A 287 -10.34 7.39 -4.50
CA ILE A 287 -9.91 8.68 -3.98
C ILE A 287 -10.22 9.81 -4.97
N LYS A 288 -10.03 9.61 -6.28
CA LYS A 288 -10.44 10.60 -7.30
C LYS A 288 -11.93 10.90 -7.22
N THR A 289 -12.75 9.86 -7.07
CA THR A 289 -14.21 9.99 -6.90
C THR A 289 -14.53 10.76 -5.63
N LEU A 290 -13.90 10.41 -4.51
CA LEU A 290 -14.05 11.12 -3.23
C LEU A 290 -13.72 12.62 -3.35
N ILE A 291 -12.62 12.97 -4.01
CA ILE A 291 -12.21 14.37 -4.23
C ILE A 291 -13.16 15.09 -5.17
N HIS A 292 -13.72 14.41 -6.18
CA HIS A 292 -14.76 14.99 -7.01
C HIS A 292 -16.03 15.30 -6.20
N GLU A 293 -16.47 14.38 -5.35
CA GLU A 293 -17.62 14.61 -4.47
C GLU A 293 -17.38 15.79 -3.51
N LEU A 294 -16.16 15.90 -2.94
CA LEU A 294 -15.78 17.05 -2.12
C LEU A 294 -15.87 18.37 -2.90
N ARG A 295 -15.39 18.40 -4.14
CA ARG A 295 -15.44 19.60 -5.01
C ARG A 295 -16.87 20.07 -5.21
N VAL A 296 -17.79 19.15 -5.52
CA VAL A 296 -19.21 19.46 -5.68
C VAL A 296 -19.78 19.98 -4.36
N TRP A 297 -19.43 19.36 -3.24
CA TRP A 297 -19.90 19.76 -1.92
C TRP A 297 -19.42 21.16 -1.50
N LEU A 298 -18.13 21.46 -1.70
CA LEU A 298 -17.56 22.79 -1.43
C LEU A 298 -18.20 23.87 -2.32
N ALA A 299 -18.49 23.56 -3.59
CA ALA A 299 -19.18 24.49 -4.49
C ALA A 299 -20.61 24.79 -4.04
N VAL A 300 -21.31 23.86 -3.38
CA VAL A 300 -22.65 24.09 -2.80
C VAL A 300 -22.58 24.92 -1.51
N LEU A 301 -21.42 24.93 -0.84
CA LEU A 301 -21.19 25.77 0.33
C LEU A 301 -20.89 27.22 -0.03
N ALA A 302 -20.18 27.47 -1.13
CA ALA A 302 -19.83 28.80 -1.62
C ALA A 302 -20.99 29.38 -2.48
N PRO A 303 -21.83 30.29 -1.95
CA PRO A 303 -22.93 30.90 -2.71
C PRO A 303 -22.47 31.85 -3.82
#